data_AF-A0A8X8A6Q6-F1
#
_entry.id   AF-A0A8X8A6Q6-F1
#
_cell.length_a   1.000
_cell.length_b   1.000
_cell.length_c   1.000
_cell.angle_alpha   90.00
_cell.angle_beta   90.00
_cell.angle_gamma   90.00
#
_symmetry.space_group_name_H-M   'P 1'
#
loop_
_entity.id
_entity.type
_entity.pdbx_description
1 polymer ?
#
loop_
_entity_poly.entity_id
_entity_poly.type
_entity_poly.pdbx_seq_one_letter_code
_entity_poly.pdbx_strand_id
1 'polypeptide(L)'
;MGPLCTVGPHIIKNRIKACNSNILSNSRPDPSAGSQAGDSSTSTQPNTSQFNQTTKSSLPSKLNHNSLFLSSMGTPSSLCTSQALMSRPSRPAIFCTSGSVSFTGFSLKTRAFVRKKQTLRFVKASVAVEQQTQEAKLALIRIGTRGSPLALAQAHETQDKLMASHAELAEDGAIQIVIIKTTGDKILSQPLADIGGKGLFTKEIDEALINGDIDIAVHSMKDVPTYLPEMTILPCNLPREDVRDAFISMSATSLADLPAGSIVGTASLRRKSQILHRFPSLSVEENFRGNVQTRLRKLNEGVVKATLLALAGLKRLNMMENVTSILPIDEMLPAVAQGAIGIACRDNDDKMANYLASLNHEETRLAVACERAFLETLDGSCRTPIAGYARRDENGDCIFKGLVASPDGTRVLKTSRKGPYAFDDMIAMGKDAGKELLSQAGPGFFDR
;
A
#
# COMPACT_ATOMS: atom_id res chain seq x y z
N MET A 1 -26.90 55.08 42.58
CA MET A 1 -26.97 54.48 41.23
C MET A 1 -26.38 53.07 41.27
N GLY A 2 -26.76 52.17 40.35
CA GLY A 2 -26.01 50.96 39.96
C GLY A 2 -25.57 49.97 41.07
N PRO A 3 -26.26 48.84 41.28
CA PRO A 3 -26.03 47.96 42.43
C PRO A 3 -25.30 46.63 42.12
N LEU A 4 -24.77 46.01 43.18
CA LEU A 4 -24.49 44.56 43.39
C LEU A 4 -23.45 43.90 42.44
N CYS A 5 -22.34 43.33 42.90
CA CYS A 5 -22.08 42.28 43.92
C CYS A 5 -22.27 40.83 43.43
N THR A 6 -21.14 40.11 43.37
CA THR A 6 -20.89 38.70 43.77
C THR A 6 -22.06 37.71 43.91
N VAL A 7 -21.86 36.48 43.39
CA VAL A 7 -21.86 35.20 44.15
C VAL A 7 -21.33 34.05 43.27
N GLY A 8 -20.88 32.95 43.88
CA GLY A 8 -20.34 31.74 43.22
C GLY A 8 -21.38 30.64 42.85
N PRO A 9 -20.98 29.36 42.74
CA PRO A 9 -21.72 28.32 42.01
C PRO A 9 -22.74 27.48 42.83
N HIS A 10 -23.93 27.21 42.27
CA HIS A 10 -24.94 26.15 42.63
C HIS A 10 -26.18 26.23 41.65
N ILE A 11 -27.05 25.23 41.40
CA ILE A 11 -26.95 23.74 41.35
C ILE A 11 -28.18 23.11 40.61
N ILE A 12 -28.05 21.91 40.02
CA ILE A 12 -29.06 20.85 39.62
C ILE A 12 -30.51 21.23 39.20
N LYS A 13 -30.98 20.68 38.05
CA LYS A 13 -32.33 20.05 37.76
C LYS A 13 -32.59 19.97 36.23
N ASN A 14 -33.33 19.03 35.63
CA ASN A 14 -33.83 17.70 36.04
C ASN A 14 -34.38 16.94 34.82
N ARG A 15 -34.10 15.63 34.67
CA ARG A 15 -35.10 14.54 34.40
C ARG A 15 -34.45 13.24 33.90
N ILE A 16 -34.45 12.24 34.78
CA ILE A 16 -34.55 10.82 34.42
C ILE A 16 -35.91 10.32 34.95
N LYS A 17 -36.57 9.44 34.21
CA LYS A 17 -37.48 8.41 34.76
C LYS A 17 -36.88 7.07 34.31
N ALA A 18 -36.47 6.19 35.22
CA ALA A 18 -37.33 5.32 36.03
C ALA A 18 -38.14 4.40 35.09
N CYS A 19 -37.71 3.19 34.73
CA CYS A 19 -37.10 2.06 35.50
C CYS A 19 -38.11 1.34 36.42
N ASN A 20 -38.33 0.05 36.13
CA ASN A 20 -38.66 -1.05 37.05
C ASN A 20 -38.88 -2.34 36.21
N SER A 21 -38.68 -3.57 36.70
CA SER A 21 -37.83 -4.11 37.78
C SER A 21 -37.87 -5.66 37.72
N ASN A 22 -37.17 -6.35 38.64
CA ASN A 22 -37.15 -7.83 38.85
C ASN A 22 -36.31 -8.57 37.78
N ILE A 23 -35.11 -9.13 38.03
CA ILE A 23 -34.41 -9.69 39.22
C ILE A 23 -34.87 -11.12 39.59
N LEU A 24 -33.87 -11.98 39.85
CA LEU A 24 -33.88 -13.39 40.35
C LEU A 24 -34.15 -14.51 39.31
N SER A 25 -33.56 -15.72 39.40
CA SER A 25 -32.21 -16.15 39.89
C SER A 25 -31.97 -17.66 39.65
N ASN A 26 -30.68 -18.05 39.51
CA ASN A 26 -30.05 -19.33 39.92
C ASN A 26 -30.24 -20.67 39.15
N SER A 27 -29.14 -21.45 39.23
CA SER A 27 -28.99 -22.92 39.29
C SER A 27 -29.18 -23.85 38.07
N ARG A 28 -28.06 -24.54 37.74
CA ARG A 28 -27.91 -25.89 37.13
C ARG A 28 -28.21 -27.00 38.20
N PRO A 29 -28.18 -28.36 37.96
CA PRO A 29 -27.58 -29.11 36.85
C PRO A 29 -28.34 -30.38 36.34
N ASP A 30 -27.59 -31.24 35.62
CA ASP A 30 -27.81 -32.58 35.03
C ASP A 30 -28.28 -33.72 36.01
N PRO A 31 -28.36 -35.02 35.61
CA PRO A 31 -28.95 -35.70 34.42
C PRO A 31 -29.78 -36.99 34.74
N SER A 32 -30.49 -37.56 33.75
CA SER A 32 -30.85 -39.01 33.58
C SER A 32 -31.79 -39.18 32.37
N ALA A 33 -31.94 -40.29 31.61
CA ALA A 33 -31.56 -41.72 31.62
C ALA A 33 -32.75 -42.69 31.79
N GLY A 34 -32.85 -43.69 30.89
CA GLY A 34 -33.90 -44.73 30.81
C GLY A 34 -34.80 -44.56 29.57
N SER A 35 -34.87 -45.42 28.54
CA SER A 35 -34.83 -46.89 28.37
C SER A 35 -36.20 -47.59 28.42
N GLN A 36 -36.69 -48.07 27.28
CA GLN A 36 -37.52 -49.27 27.16
C GLN A 36 -37.38 -49.87 25.75
N ALA A 37 -37.82 -51.12 25.57
CA ALA A 37 -37.40 -51.97 24.45
C ALA A 37 -38.55 -52.85 23.90
N GLY A 38 -38.24 -53.52 22.79
CA GLY A 38 -39.00 -54.61 22.19
C GLY A 38 -39.37 -54.34 20.73
N ASP A 39 -39.38 -55.29 19.80
CA ASP A 39 -38.76 -56.62 19.68
C ASP A 39 -39.22 -57.18 18.30
N SER A 40 -38.81 -58.40 17.93
CA SER A 40 -39.12 -59.11 16.65
C SER A 40 -38.32 -58.58 15.43
N SER A 41 -37.38 -59.32 14.82
CA SER A 41 -37.42 -60.64 14.12
C SER A 41 -38.24 -60.58 12.81
N THR A 42 -37.71 -60.91 11.61
CA THR A 42 -36.93 -62.08 11.16
C THR A 42 -36.17 -61.75 9.85
N SER A 43 -34.86 -62.02 9.69
CA SER A 43 -34.17 -63.25 9.20
C SER A 43 -33.84 -63.31 7.69
N THR A 44 -32.74 -64.02 7.35
CA THR A 44 -32.38 -64.65 6.05
C THR A 44 -32.15 -63.80 4.77
N GLN A 45 -30.87 -63.63 4.42
CA GLN A 45 -30.35 -63.79 3.03
C GLN A 45 -29.94 -65.27 2.81
N PRO A 46 -29.20 -65.70 1.75
CA PRO A 46 -28.98 -65.17 0.39
C PRO A 46 -29.21 -66.22 -0.74
N ASN A 47 -29.09 -65.82 -2.02
CA ASN A 47 -28.50 -66.54 -3.18
C ASN A 47 -28.86 -65.78 -4.49
N THR A 48 -28.01 -65.45 -5.48
CA THR A 48 -26.88 -66.08 -6.22
C THR A 48 -27.28 -66.90 -7.47
N SER A 49 -26.41 -66.82 -8.50
CA SER A 49 -26.33 -67.58 -9.77
C SER A 49 -27.24 -67.20 -10.97
N GLN A 50 -26.90 -67.52 -12.23
CA GLN A 50 -25.63 -67.40 -13.00
C GLN A 50 -25.88 -67.65 -14.52
N PHE A 51 -24.90 -67.32 -15.39
CA PHE A 51 -24.73 -67.77 -16.80
C PHE A 51 -25.74 -67.22 -17.86
N ASN A 52 -25.45 -67.19 -19.18
CA ASN A 52 -24.28 -67.75 -19.90
C ASN A 52 -23.79 -66.92 -21.13
N GLN A 53 -22.52 -67.19 -21.49
CA GLN A 53 -21.73 -67.08 -22.75
C GLN A 53 -22.35 -66.54 -24.07
N THR A 54 -21.61 -65.93 -25.02
CA THR A 54 -20.12 -65.91 -25.26
C THR A 54 -19.63 -64.48 -25.71
N THR A 55 -18.59 -64.15 -26.51
CA THR A 55 -17.75 -64.86 -27.53
C THR A 55 -16.35 -64.22 -27.73
N LYS A 56 -15.48 -64.96 -28.44
CA LYS A 56 -14.15 -64.66 -29.06
C LYS A 56 -14.25 -63.59 -30.18
N SER A 57 -13.21 -62.96 -30.78
CA SER A 57 -11.71 -63.05 -30.78
C SER A 57 -11.14 -61.84 -31.59
N SER A 58 -9.86 -61.43 -31.59
CA SER A 58 -8.69 -61.66 -30.70
C SER A 58 -7.51 -60.71 -31.07
N LEU A 59 -6.40 -60.82 -30.32
CA LEU A 59 -5.02 -60.33 -30.60
C LEU A 59 -4.36 -61.06 -31.82
N PRO A 60 -3.17 -60.67 -32.39
CA PRO A 60 -2.00 -60.18 -31.64
C PRO A 60 -0.94 -59.21 -32.27
N SER A 61 -0.36 -58.37 -31.38
CA SER A 61 1.09 -58.16 -31.13
C SER A 61 2.10 -57.51 -32.12
N LYS A 62 2.93 -56.64 -31.51
CA LYS A 62 4.43 -56.62 -31.47
C LYS A 62 5.25 -55.70 -32.41
N LEU A 63 6.44 -55.41 -31.88
CA LEU A 63 7.61 -54.64 -32.41
C LEU A 63 7.40 -53.11 -32.46
N ASN A 64 8.07 -52.33 -31.60
CA ASN A 64 9.50 -51.95 -31.58
C ASN A 64 9.96 -51.13 -32.79
N HIS A 65 10.38 -49.88 -32.56
CA HIS A 65 11.68 -49.41 -33.04
C HIS A 65 12.23 -48.27 -32.19
N ASN A 66 13.55 -48.28 -31.96
CA ASN A 66 14.29 -47.15 -31.39
C ASN A 66 14.74 -46.18 -32.50
N SER A 67 14.61 -44.89 -32.24
CA SER A 67 15.44 -43.80 -32.78
C SER A 67 15.38 -42.68 -31.73
N LEU A 68 16.42 -42.35 -30.94
CA LEU A 68 17.81 -42.08 -31.35
C LEU A 68 17.86 -41.17 -32.58
N PHE A 69 17.77 -39.87 -32.34
CA PHE A 69 18.39 -38.87 -33.19
C PHE A 69 19.51 -38.18 -32.41
N LEU A 70 20.71 -38.20 -32.99
CA LEU A 70 21.93 -37.69 -32.38
C LEU A 70 22.32 -36.36 -33.03
N SER A 71 22.89 -35.45 -32.23
CA SER A 71 23.90 -34.45 -32.61
C SER A 71 23.77 -33.69 -33.95
N SER A 72 23.33 -32.43 -33.86
CA SER A 72 23.83 -31.28 -34.64
C SER A 72 23.79 -30.10 -33.66
N MET A 73 24.88 -29.51 -33.14
CA MET A 73 26.17 -29.14 -33.75
C MET A 73 25.96 -28.33 -35.03
N GLY A 74 25.91 -27.01 -34.86
CA GLY A 74 25.45 -26.07 -35.88
C GLY A 74 25.74 -24.58 -35.58
N THR A 75 26.81 -24.27 -34.86
CA THR A 75 27.40 -22.91 -34.90
C THR A 75 28.17 -22.75 -36.22
N PRO A 76 27.97 -21.62 -36.92
CA PRO A 76 29.14 -20.79 -37.18
C PRO A 76 28.97 -19.34 -36.72
N SER A 77 30.08 -18.82 -36.22
CA SER A 77 30.39 -17.42 -35.97
C SER A 77 29.92 -16.41 -37.03
N SER A 78 29.45 -15.25 -36.57
CA SER A 78 29.70 -13.98 -37.25
C SER A 78 30.22 -12.94 -36.24
N LEU A 79 31.53 -12.90 -36.05
CA LEU A 79 32.21 -11.73 -35.46
C LEU A 79 32.02 -10.56 -36.42
N CYS A 80 31.49 -9.43 -35.94
CA CYS A 80 31.49 -8.17 -36.68
C CYS A 80 32.16 -7.07 -35.86
N THR A 81 33.49 -7.13 -35.82
CA THR A 81 34.32 -6.08 -35.21
C THR A 81 34.32 -4.84 -36.10
N SER A 82 33.67 -3.76 -35.66
CA SER A 82 33.83 -2.42 -36.25
C SER A 82 34.51 -1.50 -35.24
N GLN A 83 35.79 -1.21 -35.49
CA GLN A 83 36.67 -0.45 -34.60
C GLN A 83 36.87 0.97 -35.16
N ALA A 84 36.28 1.96 -34.49
CA ALA A 84 36.50 3.39 -34.75
C ALA A 84 36.75 4.08 -33.38
N LEU A 85 37.99 4.18 -32.88
CA LEU A 85 39.06 5.12 -33.27
C LEU A 85 38.64 6.60 -33.29
N MET A 86 39.23 7.34 -32.33
CA MET A 86 39.40 8.81 -32.30
C MET A 86 38.11 9.66 -32.14
N SER A 87 38.11 10.77 -31.38
CA SER A 87 39.17 11.36 -30.53
C SER A 87 38.55 12.35 -29.52
N ARG A 88 39.15 12.47 -28.32
CA ARG A 88 38.87 13.58 -27.38
C ARG A 88 39.64 14.85 -27.80
N PRO A 89 39.01 16.04 -27.86
CA PRO A 89 39.73 17.30 -27.76
C PRO A 89 39.93 17.71 -26.28
N SER A 90 41.08 18.28 -25.97
CA SER A 90 41.45 18.79 -24.63
C SER A 90 41.04 20.25 -24.42
N ARG A 91 41.05 20.70 -23.16
CA ARG A 91 40.99 22.13 -22.80
C ARG A 91 42.11 22.94 -23.49
N PRO A 92 41.88 24.21 -23.84
CA PRO A 92 42.86 25.27 -23.68
C PRO A 92 42.68 25.98 -22.33
N ALA A 93 43.78 26.34 -21.68
CA ALA A 93 43.81 27.39 -20.67
C ALA A 93 44.50 28.61 -21.28
N ILE A 94 44.02 29.83 -20.98
CA ILE A 94 44.64 31.07 -21.46
C ILE A 94 45.17 31.85 -20.26
N PHE A 95 46.46 32.18 -20.33
CA PHE A 95 47.17 33.06 -19.41
C PHE A 95 47.28 34.45 -20.05
N CYS A 96 46.88 35.50 -19.33
CA CYS A 96 47.26 36.90 -19.63
C CYS A 96 47.26 37.67 -18.30
N THR A 97 48.41 37.77 -17.62
CA THR A 97 49.42 38.84 -17.73
C THR A 97 49.02 40.16 -17.06
N SER A 98 49.77 40.52 -16.03
CA SER A 98 49.70 41.78 -15.29
C SER A 98 50.09 43.00 -16.14
N GLY A 99 49.31 44.07 -16.07
CA GLY A 99 49.67 45.39 -16.60
C GLY A 99 50.04 46.35 -15.47
N SER A 100 51.32 46.70 -15.34
CA SER A 100 51.82 47.71 -14.42
C SER A 100 52.36 48.92 -15.18
N VAL A 101 51.83 50.11 -14.91
CA VAL A 101 52.38 51.38 -15.45
C VAL A 101 52.47 52.38 -14.30
N SER A 102 53.69 52.83 -14.00
CA SER A 102 53.93 53.96 -13.10
C SER A 102 53.90 55.27 -13.90
N PHE A 103 53.41 56.34 -13.29
CA PHE A 103 53.78 57.70 -13.70
C PHE A 103 54.05 58.60 -12.50
N THR A 104 54.76 59.70 -12.76
CA THR A 104 55.51 60.47 -11.78
C THR A 104 54.73 61.62 -11.14
N GLY A 105 55.12 62.02 -9.92
CA GLY A 105 55.41 63.45 -9.71
C GLY A 105 55.01 64.09 -8.37
N PHE A 106 55.99 64.78 -7.79
CA PHE A 106 55.91 65.97 -6.94
C PHE A 106 55.27 65.90 -5.52
N SER A 107 56.02 66.48 -4.58
CA SER A 107 55.58 66.77 -3.21
C SER A 107 55.08 68.20 -3.07
N LEU A 108 54.26 68.48 -2.05
CA LEU A 108 54.48 69.66 -1.20
C LEU A 108 53.92 69.44 0.23
N LYS A 109 53.93 70.47 1.07
CA LYS A 109 53.96 70.37 2.55
C LYS A 109 52.70 70.89 3.26
N THR A 110 52.60 70.49 4.53
CA THR A 110 52.19 71.26 5.73
C THR A 110 50.73 71.45 6.18
N ARG A 111 50.61 71.41 7.53
CA ARG A 111 49.67 72.11 8.44
C ARG A 111 48.23 71.61 8.63
N ALA A 112 48.13 70.67 9.57
CA ALA A 112 47.26 70.66 10.76
C ALA A 112 46.14 71.73 10.91
N PHE A 113 44.99 71.26 11.38
CA PHE A 113 43.98 72.07 12.09
C PHE A 113 43.57 71.38 13.40
N VAL A 114 43.20 72.17 14.42
CA VAL A 114 42.88 71.67 15.78
C VAL A 114 41.44 71.97 16.14
N ARG A 115 40.69 70.99 16.68
CA ARG A 115 39.52 71.26 17.54
C ARG A 115 39.45 70.31 18.74
N LYS A 116 39.30 70.92 19.92
CA LYS A 116 38.79 70.31 21.17
C LYS A 116 37.27 70.04 20.98
N LYS A 117 36.51 69.33 21.83
CA LYS A 117 36.73 68.68 23.14
C LYS A 117 35.51 67.76 23.38
N GLN A 118 35.65 66.60 24.04
CA GLN A 118 34.86 66.16 25.23
C GLN A 118 34.88 64.65 25.45
N THR A 119 34.68 64.28 26.71
CA THR A 119 34.73 62.92 27.27
C THR A 119 33.36 62.26 27.32
N LEU A 120 33.31 60.96 27.05
CA LEU A 120 32.31 60.05 27.61
C LEU A 120 32.98 58.69 27.92
N ARG A 121 33.14 58.37 29.21
CA ARG A 121 33.53 57.02 29.65
C ARG A 121 32.29 56.13 29.58
N PHE A 122 32.16 55.33 28.52
CA PHE A 122 31.22 54.21 28.54
C PHE A 122 31.87 53.00 29.22
N VAL A 123 31.23 52.52 30.28
CA VAL A 123 31.59 51.27 30.94
C VAL A 123 31.20 50.11 30.00
N LYS A 124 32.16 49.26 29.63
CA LYS A 124 31.85 47.98 28.97
C LYS A 124 31.25 47.02 29.99
N ALA A 125 29.94 47.11 30.19
CA ALA A 125 29.18 46.01 30.77
C ALA A 125 29.31 44.81 29.83
N SER A 126 29.96 43.74 30.29
CA SER A 126 30.07 42.50 29.52
C SER A 126 28.76 41.73 29.65
N VAL A 127 27.80 42.06 28.79
CA VAL A 127 26.62 41.20 28.57
C VAL A 127 27.15 39.94 27.89
N ALA A 128 27.34 38.88 28.67
CA ALA A 128 27.54 37.55 28.13
C ALA A 128 26.27 37.17 27.37
N VAL A 129 26.33 37.15 26.05
CA VAL A 129 25.27 36.58 25.24
C VAL A 129 25.38 35.08 25.41
N GLU A 130 24.54 34.51 26.27
CA GLU A 130 24.33 33.06 26.32
C GLU A 130 23.70 32.61 25.00
N GLN A 131 24.55 32.37 24.00
CA GLN A 131 24.18 31.59 22.84
C GLN A 131 23.99 30.15 23.32
N GLN A 132 22.80 29.88 23.84
CA GLN A 132 22.28 28.53 24.01
C GLN A 132 22.25 27.87 22.64
N THR A 133 23.37 27.24 22.30
CA THR A 133 23.46 26.32 21.18
C THR A 133 22.65 25.11 21.60
N GLN A 134 21.35 25.13 21.30
CA GLN A 134 20.55 23.93 21.32
C GLN A 134 21.19 22.98 20.31
N GLU A 135 21.98 22.02 20.80
CA GLU A 135 22.34 20.86 20.01
C GLU A 135 21.04 20.25 19.51
N ALA A 136 20.85 20.23 18.19
CA ALA A 136 19.65 19.69 17.58
C ALA A 136 19.65 18.18 17.84
N LYS A 137 18.96 17.76 18.91
CA LYS A 137 18.82 16.36 19.36
C LYS A 137 18.49 15.50 18.15
N LEU A 138 19.46 14.70 17.72
CA LEU A 138 19.32 13.84 16.55
C LEU A 138 18.18 12.86 16.81
N ALA A 139 17.22 12.79 15.89
CA ALA A 139 16.10 11.87 16.00
C ALA A 139 16.61 10.42 16.02
N LEU A 140 16.04 9.60 16.90
CA LEU A 140 16.37 8.18 17.05
C LEU A 140 15.85 7.34 15.87
N ILE A 141 14.77 7.83 15.21
CA ILE A 141 14.16 7.29 14.00
C ILE A 141 13.66 8.43 13.10
N ARG A 142 14.04 8.42 11.81
CA ARG A 142 13.47 9.26 10.76
C ARG A 142 12.50 8.46 9.89
N ILE A 143 11.24 8.88 9.85
CA ILE A 143 10.14 8.22 9.12
C ILE A 143 9.92 8.93 7.78
N GLY A 144 10.33 8.30 6.68
CA GLY A 144 10.02 8.77 5.33
C GLY A 144 8.57 8.49 4.94
N THR A 145 7.88 9.51 4.44
CA THR A 145 6.51 9.38 3.94
C THR A 145 6.20 10.40 2.84
N ARG A 146 5.12 10.16 2.09
CA ARG A 146 4.59 11.13 1.11
C ARG A 146 3.83 12.26 1.81
N GLY A 147 3.97 13.49 1.32
CA GLY A 147 3.30 14.68 1.86
C GLY A 147 1.78 14.77 1.61
N SER A 148 1.08 13.65 1.42
CA SER A 148 -0.38 13.64 1.27
C SER A 148 -1.06 13.37 2.61
N PRO A 149 -2.26 13.92 2.91
CA PRO A 149 -2.89 13.77 4.22
C PRO A 149 -3.06 12.30 4.68
N LEU A 150 -3.34 11.38 3.75
CA LEU A 150 -3.44 9.95 4.08
C LEU A 150 -2.09 9.33 4.43
N ALA A 151 -1.02 9.68 3.70
CA ALA A 151 0.31 9.15 3.96
C ALA A 151 0.94 9.75 5.25
N LEU A 152 0.58 10.98 5.59
CA LEU A 152 0.87 11.57 6.92
C LEU A 152 0.09 10.85 8.02
N ALA A 153 -1.20 10.58 7.85
CA ALA A 153 -1.98 9.79 8.81
C ALA A 153 -1.39 8.38 9.02
N GLN A 154 -0.87 7.74 7.96
CA GLN A 154 -0.19 6.43 8.06
C GLN A 154 1.18 6.53 8.76
N ALA A 155 1.90 7.64 8.59
CA ALA A 155 3.16 7.89 9.32
C ALA A 155 2.91 8.18 10.81
N HIS A 156 1.84 8.93 11.16
CA HIS A 156 1.42 9.12 12.55
C HIS A 156 0.91 7.82 13.18
N GLU A 157 0.09 7.01 12.49
CA GLU A 157 -0.32 5.68 12.97
C GLU A 157 0.88 4.75 13.24
N THR A 158 2.00 4.97 12.54
CA THR A 158 3.28 4.28 12.78
C THR A 158 4.04 4.88 13.97
N GLN A 159 4.16 6.21 14.05
CA GLN A 159 4.77 6.97 15.13
C GLN A 159 4.13 6.63 16.48
N ASP A 160 2.80 6.71 16.58
CA ASP A 160 2.03 6.44 17.79
C ASP A 160 2.29 5.02 18.32
N LYS A 161 2.40 4.04 17.41
CA LYS A 161 2.69 2.64 17.76
C LYS A 161 4.14 2.44 18.21
N LEU A 162 5.10 3.15 17.62
CA LEU A 162 6.50 3.15 18.05
C LEU A 162 6.62 3.74 19.47
N MET A 163 6.03 4.92 19.71
CA MET A 163 5.99 5.59 21.02
C MET A 163 5.30 4.74 22.09
N ALA A 164 4.23 4.02 21.74
CA ALA A 164 3.53 3.11 22.65
C ALA A 164 4.25 1.78 22.90
N SER A 165 5.23 1.40 22.06
CA SER A 165 6.01 0.16 22.20
C SER A 165 7.36 0.37 22.89
N HIS A 166 7.99 1.52 22.67
CA HIS A 166 9.38 1.81 23.06
C HIS A 166 9.44 3.19 23.74
N ALA A 167 9.68 3.20 25.05
CA ALA A 167 9.50 4.39 25.88
C ALA A 167 10.47 5.54 25.55
N GLU A 168 11.67 5.23 25.07
CA GLU A 168 12.66 6.23 24.62
C GLU A 168 12.25 6.94 23.33
N LEU A 169 11.33 6.36 22.54
CA LEU A 169 10.77 7.00 21.35
C LEU A 169 9.63 7.97 21.68
N ALA A 170 9.11 7.95 22.92
CA ALA A 170 8.05 8.84 23.37
C ALA A 170 8.55 10.24 23.78
N GLU A 171 9.87 10.47 23.84
CA GLU A 171 10.44 11.80 24.10
C GLU A 171 10.29 12.74 22.90
N ASP A 172 10.06 14.03 23.18
CA ASP A 172 10.06 15.06 22.14
C ASP A 172 11.35 15.02 21.30
N GLY A 173 11.17 15.05 19.97
CA GLY A 173 12.23 14.97 18.97
C GLY A 173 12.80 13.55 18.71
N ALA A 174 12.40 12.52 19.46
CA ALA A 174 12.93 11.17 19.25
C ALA A 174 12.50 10.53 17.91
N ILE A 175 11.32 10.88 17.39
CA ILE A 175 10.84 10.52 16.05
C ILE A 175 10.69 11.78 15.19
N GLN A 176 11.27 11.77 13.98
CA GLN A 176 11.10 12.81 12.98
C GLN A 176 10.34 12.27 11.77
N ILE A 177 9.29 12.97 11.31
CA ILE A 177 8.65 12.68 10.01
C ILE A 177 9.35 13.48 8.91
N VAL A 178 9.80 12.79 7.87
CA VAL A 178 10.49 13.33 6.70
C VAL A 178 9.58 13.24 5.49
N ILE A 179 9.10 14.38 5.02
CA ILE A 179 8.17 14.47 3.88
C ILE A 179 8.95 14.45 2.56
N ILE A 180 8.71 13.42 1.76
CA ILE A 180 9.36 13.20 0.47
C ILE A 180 8.31 13.37 -0.65
N LYS A 181 8.68 14.08 -1.73
CA LYS A 181 7.77 14.42 -2.85
C LYS A 181 8.04 13.54 -4.06
N THR A 182 7.22 12.50 -4.23
CA THR A 182 7.43 11.48 -5.27
C THR A 182 7.04 11.95 -6.67
N THR A 183 7.47 11.23 -7.70
CA THR A 183 7.13 11.53 -9.11
C THR A 183 5.62 11.34 -9.37
N GLY A 184 4.98 10.38 -8.71
CA GLY A 184 3.53 10.21 -8.74
C GLY A 184 2.73 11.36 -8.09
N ASP A 185 3.36 12.17 -7.24
CA ASP A 185 2.79 13.43 -6.71
C ASP A 185 3.00 14.63 -7.67
N LYS A 186 3.91 14.51 -8.64
CA LYS A 186 4.20 15.54 -9.66
C LYS A 186 3.32 15.33 -10.91
N ILE A 187 3.14 14.08 -11.35
CA ILE A 187 2.43 13.74 -12.60
C ILE A 187 0.97 13.35 -12.33
N LEU A 188 0.08 14.35 -12.41
CA LEU A 188 -1.37 14.21 -12.13
C LEU A 188 -2.28 14.48 -13.34
N SER A 189 -1.72 14.84 -14.50
CA SER A 189 -2.44 15.28 -15.71
C SER A 189 -3.01 14.16 -16.59
N GLN A 190 -2.46 12.94 -16.49
CA GLN A 190 -2.78 11.80 -17.35
C GLN A 190 -3.22 10.56 -16.54
N PRO A 191 -3.91 9.58 -17.14
CA PRO A 191 -4.24 8.29 -16.51
C PRO A 191 -3.04 7.59 -15.88
N LEU A 192 -3.28 6.70 -14.91
CA LEU A 192 -2.19 6.02 -14.19
C LEU A 192 -1.51 4.93 -15.04
N ALA A 193 -2.24 4.30 -15.97
CA ALA A 193 -1.69 3.31 -16.91
C ALA A 193 -0.58 3.93 -17.79
N ASP A 194 -0.83 5.13 -18.29
CA ASP A 194 0.00 5.84 -19.29
C ASP A 194 1.29 6.43 -18.70
N ILE A 195 1.46 6.42 -17.37
CA ILE A 195 2.72 6.84 -16.74
C ILE A 195 3.68 5.65 -16.71
N GLY A 196 4.77 5.76 -17.47
CA GLY A 196 5.85 4.78 -17.49
C GLY A 196 6.68 4.75 -16.20
N GLY A 197 7.35 3.61 -15.95
CA GLY A 197 8.16 3.36 -14.76
C GLY A 197 7.47 2.50 -13.70
N LYS A 198 8.24 1.64 -13.01
CA LYS A 198 7.82 0.96 -11.77
C LYS A 198 8.18 1.88 -10.58
N GLY A 199 7.43 1.82 -9.47
CA GLY A 199 7.77 2.57 -8.23
C GLY A 199 7.35 4.05 -8.15
N LEU A 200 6.37 4.52 -8.92
CA LEU A 200 5.98 5.94 -9.02
C LEU A 200 5.67 6.66 -7.68
N PHE A 201 5.31 5.93 -6.62
CA PHE A 201 4.99 6.46 -5.29
C PHE A 201 5.97 5.99 -4.20
N THR A 202 7.04 5.28 -4.56
CA THR A 202 8.05 4.75 -3.63
C THR A 202 9.45 5.24 -3.96
N LYS A 203 9.83 5.34 -5.25
CA LYS A 203 11.22 5.53 -5.70
C LYS A 203 12.02 6.57 -4.92
N GLU A 204 11.51 7.80 -4.78
CA GLU A 204 12.25 8.86 -4.08
C GLU A 204 12.35 8.64 -2.54
N ILE A 205 11.52 7.77 -1.98
CA ILE A 205 11.59 7.30 -0.58
C ILE A 205 12.55 6.12 -0.47
N ASP A 206 12.50 5.20 -1.45
CA ASP A 206 13.42 4.06 -1.57
C ASP A 206 14.88 4.56 -1.65
N GLU A 207 15.14 5.57 -2.50
CA GLU A 207 16.44 6.22 -2.63
C GLU A 207 16.90 6.89 -1.32
N ALA A 208 15.99 7.57 -0.60
CA ALA A 208 16.28 8.19 0.69
C ALA A 208 16.59 7.16 1.81
N LEU A 209 15.94 6.00 1.77
CA LEU A 209 16.16 4.91 2.73
C LEU A 209 17.53 4.25 2.53
N ILE A 210 17.91 4.01 1.28
CA ILE A 210 19.21 3.46 0.89
C ILE A 210 20.34 4.44 1.23
N ASN A 211 20.17 5.73 0.93
CA ASN A 211 21.17 6.76 1.22
C ASN A 211 21.36 7.07 2.72
N GLY A 212 20.44 6.62 3.58
CA GLY A 212 20.46 6.96 4.99
C GLY A 212 19.91 8.36 5.33
N ASP A 213 19.12 8.98 4.43
CA ASP A 213 18.40 10.23 4.68
C ASP A 213 17.20 10.02 5.63
N ILE A 214 16.63 8.81 5.61
CA ILE A 214 15.59 8.29 6.53
C ILE A 214 16.01 6.93 7.08
N ASP A 215 15.31 6.43 8.10
CA ASP A 215 15.63 5.14 8.75
C ASP A 215 14.55 4.08 8.51
N ILE A 216 13.28 4.50 8.46
CA ILE A 216 12.16 3.66 8.02
C ILE A 216 11.29 4.41 7.01
N ALA A 217 10.64 3.67 6.11
CA ALA A 217 9.78 4.19 5.06
C ALA A 217 8.35 3.62 5.20
N VAL A 218 7.33 4.50 5.23
CA VAL A 218 5.93 4.12 5.49
C VAL A 218 5.07 4.25 4.24
N HIS A 219 4.39 3.15 3.87
CA HIS A 219 3.64 3.04 2.62
C HIS A 219 2.24 2.42 2.80
N SER A 220 1.31 2.79 1.93
CA SER A 220 0.14 1.95 1.62
C SER A 220 0.59 0.74 0.79
N MET A 221 0.42 -0.49 1.28
CA MET A 221 1.07 -1.67 0.64
C MET A 221 0.67 -1.91 -0.82
N LYS A 222 -0.57 -1.58 -1.20
CA LYS A 222 -1.07 -1.67 -2.58
C LYS A 222 -0.30 -0.79 -3.59
N ASP A 223 0.42 0.23 -3.09
CA ASP A 223 1.19 1.19 -3.89
C ASP A 223 2.69 0.82 -3.91
N VAL A 224 3.11 -0.18 -3.13
CA VAL A 224 4.48 -0.73 -3.11
C VAL A 224 4.65 -1.76 -4.23
N PRO A 225 5.69 -1.65 -5.10
CA PRO A 225 5.96 -2.63 -6.15
C PRO A 225 6.14 -4.07 -5.62
N THR A 226 5.99 -5.06 -6.51
CA THR A 226 6.18 -6.49 -6.20
C THR A 226 7.64 -6.80 -5.87
N TYR A 227 8.57 -6.30 -6.68
CA TYR A 227 10.00 -6.25 -6.39
C TYR A 227 10.30 -5.18 -5.32
N LEU A 228 11.17 -5.48 -4.36
CA LEU A 228 11.72 -4.49 -3.42
C LEU A 228 13.14 -4.08 -3.90
N PRO A 229 13.54 -2.81 -3.76
CA PRO A 229 14.89 -2.36 -4.05
C PRO A 229 15.97 -3.15 -3.28
N GLU A 230 17.14 -3.32 -3.88
CA GLU A 230 18.33 -3.85 -3.21
C GLU A 230 18.69 -2.98 -1.98
N MET A 231 19.29 -3.60 -0.96
CA MET A 231 19.56 -2.99 0.35
C MET A 231 18.31 -2.60 1.17
N THR A 232 17.10 -3.03 0.77
CA THR A 232 15.86 -2.77 1.51
C THR A 232 15.06 -4.05 1.81
N ILE A 233 14.38 -4.05 2.96
CA ILE A 233 13.43 -5.08 3.38
C ILE A 233 12.12 -4.44 3.83
N LEU A 234 11.02 -5.18 3.72
CA LEU A 234 9.70 -4.79 4.23
C LEU A 234 9.24 -5.80 5.29
N PRO A 235 9.82 -5.77 6.50
CA PRO A 235 9.59 -6.80 7.52
C PRO A 235 8.24 -6.66 8.23
N CYS A 236 7.63 -5.47 8.20
CA CYS A 236 6.50 -5.13 9.04
C CYS A 236 5.26 -4.69 8.24
N ASN A 237 4.12 -5.33 8.55
CA ASN A 237 2.80 -4.78 8.22
C ASN A 237 2.00 -4.52 9.49
N LEU A 238 1.38 -3.34 9.58
CA LEU A 238 0.48 -3.01 10.70
C LEU A 238 -0.84 -3.83 10.62
N PRO A 239 -1.64 -3.92 11.70
CA PRO A 239 -2.95 -4.55 11.67
C PRO A 239 -3.81 -4.08 10.49
N ARG A 240 -4.37 -5.03 9.73
CA ARG A 240 -5.02 -4.73 8.45
C ARG A 240 -6.36 -4.05 8.66
N GLU A 241 -6.52 -2.87 8.07
CA GLU A 241 -7.79 -2.17 8.03
C GLU A 241 -8.71 -2.72 6.93
N ASP A 242 -10.01 -2.42 7.00
CA ASP A 242 -11.05 -2.91 6.08
C ASP A 242 -10.65 -2.76 4.60
N VAL A 243 -10.56 -3.91 3.93
CA VAL A 243 -10.05 -4.03 2.56
C VAL A 243 -11.04 -3.51 1.51
N ARG A 244 -12.32 -3.32 1.87
CA ARG A 244 -13.41 -3.05 0.92
C ARG A 244 -13.29 -1.68 0.25
N ASP A 245 -13.90 -1.58 -0.93
CA ASP A 245 -14.15 -0.30 -1.57
C ASP A 245 -15.47 0.30 -1.06
N ALA A 246 -15.51 1.62 -0.92
CA ALA A 246 -16.69 2.42 -0.61
C ALA A 246 -17.23 3.06 -1.89
N PHE A 247 -18.55 2.99 -2.07
CA PHE A 247 -19.31 3.76 -3.05
C PHE A 247 -19.59 5.15 -2.49
N ILE A 248 -19.39 6.17 -3.32
CA ILE A 248 -19.58 7.57 -2.98
C ILE A 248 -20.32 8.25 -4.13
N SER A 249 -21.56 8.68 -3.88
CA SER A 249 -22.40 9.42 -4.81
C SER A 249 -23.28 10.42 -4.06
N MET A 250 -23.68 11.50 -4.75
CA MET A 250 -24.65 12.49 -4.27
C MET A 250 -26.08 12.21 -4.76
N SER A 251 -26.29 11.23 -5.64
CA SER A 251 -27.56 11.07 -6.37
C SER A 251 -28.04 9.62 -6.54
N ALA A 252 -27.38 8.66 -5.91
CA ALA A 252 -27.68 7.23 -5.98
C ALA A 252 -27.20 6.54 -4.70
N THR A 253 -27.83 5.45 -4.27
CA THR A 253 -27.45 4.68 -3.06
C THR A 253 -26.43 3.57 -3.32
N SER A 254 -26.37 3.06 -4.55
CA SER A 254 -25.46 2.01 -5.01
C SER A 254 -25.08 2.22 -6.49
N LEU A 255 -24.16 1.40 -7.00
CA LEU A 255 -23.86 1.34 -8.45
C LEU A 255 -25.07 0.92 -9.31
N ALA A 256 -26.01 0.14 -8.74
CA ALA A 256 -27.19 -0.34 -9.47
C ALA A 256 -28.26 0.75 -9.65
N ASP A 257 -28.26 1.78 -8.77
CA ASP A 257 -29.23 2.88 -8.81
C ASP A 257 -28.80 4.02 -9.76
N LEU A 258 -27.61 3.91 -10.37
CA LEU A 258 -27.11 4.88 -11.34
C LEU A 258 -27.80 4.71 -12.71
N PRO A 259 -28.41 5.76 -13.29
CA PRO A 259 -28.97 5.71 -14.64
C PRO A 259 -27.92 5.31 -15.69
N ALA A 260 -28.34 4.64 -16.75
CA ALA A 260 -27.48 4.31 -17.90
C ALA A 260 -26.79 5.57 -18.47
N GLY A 261 -25.52 5.44 -18.85
CA GLY A 261 -24.64 6.54 -19.25
C GLY A 261 -24.03 7.33 -18.08
N SER A 262 -24.37 7.03 -16.82
CA SER A 262 -23.75 7.70 -15.66
C SER A 262 -22.24 7.43 -15.59
N ILE A 263 -21.48 8.49 -15.33
CA ILE A 263 -20.01 8.46 -15.29
C ILE A 263 -19.54 8.18 -13.86
N VAL A 264 -18.72 7.14 -13.68
CA VAL A 264 -18.05 6.78 -12.41
C VAL A 264 -16.56 7.11 -12.49
N GLY A 265 -16.06 7.98 -11.62
CA GLY A 265 -14.66 8.38 -11.62
C GLY A 265 -13.74 7.37 -10.95
N THR A 266 -12.88 6.67 -11.71
CA THR A 266 -11.85 5.81 -11.13
C THR A 266 -10.63 5.56 -12.05
N ALA A 267 -9.48 6.11 -11.67
CA ALA A 267 -8.17 5.87 -12.29
C ALA A 267 -7.55 4.48 -11.95
N SER A 268 -8.36 3.41 -11.92
CA SER A 268 -7.90 2.07 -11.54
C SER A 268 -8.58 1.00 -12.42
N LEU A 269 -7.79 0.33 -13.27
CA LEU A 269 -8.32 -0.69 -14.18
C LEU A 269 -9.00 -1.86 -13.45
N ARG A 270 -8.53 -2.23 -12.25
CA ARG A 270 -9.19 -3.20 -11.36
C ARG A 270 -10.64 -2.84 -11.04
N ARG A 271 -10.92 -1.55 -10.84
CA ARG A 271 -12.27 -1.05 -10.55
C ARG A 271 -13.08 -0.84 -11.82
N LYS A 272 -12.48 -0.24 -12.85
CA LYS A 272 -13.11 -0.07 -14.18
C LYS A 272 -13.68 -1.39 -14.69
N SER A 273 -12.83 -2.41 -14.81
CA SER A 273 -13.21 -3.74 -15.31
C SER A 273 -14.32 -4.38 -14.47
N GLN A 274 -14.24 -4.37 -13.14
CA GLN A 274 -15.28 -4.94 -12.28
C GLN A 274 -16.60 -4.13 -12.30
N ILE A 275 -16.56 -2.80 -12.45
CA ILE A 275 -17.77 -1.98 -12.67
C ILE A 275 -18.40 -2.36 -14.01
N LEU A 276 -17.65 -2.29 -15.11
CA LEU A 276 -18.18 -2.51 -16.46
C LEU A 276 -18.65 -3.95 -16.68
N HIS A 277 -17.99 -4.94 -16.07
CA HIS A 277 -18.40 -6.34 -16.11
C HIS A 277 -19.81 -6.58 -15.53
N ARG A 278 -20.19 -5.84 -14.48
CA ARG A 278 -21.48 -6.00 -13.79
C ARG A 278 -22.52 -4.95 -14.18
N PHE A 279 -22.07 -3.78 -14.63
CA PHE A 279 -22.89 -2.62 -14.99
C PHE A 279 -22.41 -2.04 -16.34
N PRO A 280 -22.51 -2.79 -17.46
CA PRO A 280 -21.98 -2.38 -18.77
C PRO A 280 -22.69 -1.16 -19.38
N SER A 281 -23.79 -0.71 -18.77
CA SER A 281 -24.49 0.52 -19.11
C SER A 281 -23.90 1.78 -18.44
N LEU A 282 -22.85 1.66 -17.63
CA LEU A 282 -22.16 2.79 -17.00
C LEU A 282 -20.89 3.17 -17.76
N SER A 283 -20.50 4.44 -17.63
CA SER A 283 -19.23 4.96 -18.17
C SER A 283 -18.21 5.13 -17.05
N VAL A 284 -16.92 4.98 -17.35
CA VAL A 284 -15.83 5.17 -16.36
C VAL A 284 -14.90 6.30 -16.80
N GLU A 285 -14.70 7.28 -15.92
CA GLU A 285 -13.73 8.37 -16.11
C GLU A 285 -12.38 7.99 -15.49
N GLU A 286 -11.38 7.76 -16.33
CA GLU A 286 -10.07 7.23 -15.92
C GLU A 286 -9.07 8.30 -15.50
N ASN A 287 -9.20 9.56 -15.95
CA ASN A 287 -8.39 10.68 -15.49
C ASN A 287 -8.90 11.26 -14.14
N PHE A 288 -9.58 10.43 -13.35
CA PHE A 288 -10.01 10.74 -11.99
C PHE A 288 -8.84 10.65 -10.97
N ARG A 289 -7.78 11.42 -11.27
CA ARG A 289 -6.55 11.57 -10.49
C ARG A 289 -6.68 12.63 -9.39
N GLY A 290 -5.82 12.53 -8.38
CA GLY A 290 -5.77 13.38 -7.18
C GLY A 290 -5.67 12.55 -5.88
N ASN A 291 -5.44 13.24 -4.76
CA ASN A 291 -5.61 12.68 -3.40
C ASN A 291 -7.11 12.51 -3.06
N VAL A 292 -7.42 11.96 -1.87
CA VAL A 292 -8.80 11.69 -1.42
C VAL A 292 -9.66 12.97 -1.48
N GLN A 293 -9.18 14.05 -0.86
CA GLN A 293 -9.89 15.33 -0.80
C GLN A 293 -10.15 15.93 -2.19
N THR A 294 -9.18 15.83 -3.11
CA THR A 294 -9.35 16.29 -4.50
C THR A 294 -10.39 15.48 -5.27
N ARG A 295 -10.48 14.17 -5.02
CA ARG A 295 -11.48 13.29 -5.65
C ARG A 295 -12.88 13.57 -5.11
N LEU A 296 -13.03 13.74 -3.80
CA LEU A 296 -14.30 14.13 -3.18
C LEU A 296 -14.75 15.52 -3.67
N ARG A 297 -13.83 16.48 -3.80
CA ARG A 297 -14.15 17.78 -4.38
C ARG A 297 -14.61 17.68 -5.85
N LYS A 298 -13.92 16.90 -6.70
CA LYS A 298 -14.35 16.64 -8.09
C LYS A 298 -15.75 16.00 -8.18
N LEU A 299 -16.12 15.15 -7.22
CA LEU A 299 -17.49 14.60 -7.14
C LEU A 299 -18.50 15.71 -6.79
N ASN A 300 -18.20 16.53 -5.78
CA ASN A 300 -19.06 17.63 -5.35
C ASN A 300 -19.17 18.76 -6.41
N GLU A 301 -18.14 18.94 -7.23
CA GLU A 301 -18.10 19.79 -8.43
C GLU A 301 -18.91 19.19 -9.61
N GLY A 302 -19.47 17.98 -9.45
CA GLY A 302 -20.33 17.33 -10.45
C GLY A 302 -19.61 16.68 -11.64
N VAL A 303 -18.28 16.58 -11.60
CA VAL A 303 -17.43 16.04 -12.70
C VAL A 303 -17.76 14.58 -13.02
N VAL A 304 -18.24 13.83 -12.02
CA VAL A 304 -18.70 12.44 -12.14
C VAL A 304 -19.96 12.25 -11.28
N LYS A 305 -20.76 11.20 -11.53
CA LYS A 305 -21.95 10.89 -10.72
C LYS A 305 -21.64 10.05 -9.48
N ALA A 306 -20.55 9.29 -9.52
CA ALA A 306 -20.04 8.56 -8.38
C ALA A 306 -18.51 8.38 -8.46
N THR A 307 -17.89 7.97 -7.36
CA THR A 307 -16.52 7.47 -7.33
C THR A 307 -16.40 6.29 -6.35
N LEU A 308 -15.31 5.52 -6.47
CA LEU A 308 -14.93 4.50 -5.50
C LEU A 308 -13.64 4.92 -4.77
N LEU A 309 -13.63 4.82 -3.45
CA LEU A 309 -12.44 4.96 -2.61
C LEU A 309 -12.24 3.73 -1.73
N ALA A 310 -11.04 3.52 -1.18
CA ALA A 310 -10.79 2.40 -0.28
C ALA A 310 -11.27 2.79 1.12
N LEU A 311 -12.07 1.95 1.79
CA LEU A 311 -12.71 2.30 3.07
C LEU A 311 -11.68 2.64 4.16
N ALA A 312 -10.62 1.86 4.25
CA ALA A 312 -9.44 2.13 5.09
C ALA A 312 -8.85 3.55 4.93
N GLY A 313 -8.92 4.13 3.73
CA GLY A 313 -8.42 5.48 3.46
C GLY A 313 -9.35 6.58 3.95
N LEU A 314 -10.66 6.31 4.04
CA LEU A 314 -11.65 7.23 4.60
C LEU A 314 -11.64 7.18 6.12
N LYS A 315 -11.54 5.98 6.70
CA LYS A 315 -11.44 5.77 8.16
C LYS A 315 -10.19 6.45 8.73
N ARG A 316 -9.01 6.26 8.12
CA ARG A 316 -7.76 6.95 8.52
C ARG A 316 -7.77 8.47 8.37
N LEU A 317 -8.70 9.03 7.60
CA LEU A 317 -8.86 10.47 7.44
C LEU A 317 -10.05 11.05 8.23
N ASN A 318 -10.79 10.21 8.97
CA ASN A 318 -12.07 10.58 9.60
C ASN A 318 -13.09 11.18 8.60
N MET A 319 -13.18 10.60 7.41
CA MET A 319 -14.04 11.04 6.29
C MET A 319 -15.17 10.04 5.98
N MET A 320 -15.66 9.33 7.00
CA MET A 320 -16.66 8.26 6.87
C MET A 320 -18.06 8.74 6.47
N GLU A 321 -18.37 10.00 6.73
CA GLU A 321 -19.62 10.69 6.33
C GLU A 321 -19.79 10.81 4.82
N ASN A 322 -18.72 10.58 4.03
CA ASN A 322 -18.78 10.52 2.57
C ASN A 322 -19.17 9.11 2.05
N VAL A 323 -19.25 8.09 2.90
CA VAL A 323 -19.56 6.72 2.45
C VAL A 323 -21.07 6.59 2.22
N THR A 324 -21.47 6.48 0.96
CA THR A 324 -22.86 6.19 0.57
C THR A 324 -23.22 4.73 0.85
N SER A 325 -22.35 3.80 0.46
CA SER A 325 -22.46 2.37 0.76
C SER A 325 -21.10 1.67 0.64
N ILE A 326 -20.95 0.47 1.21
CA ILE A 326 -19.71 -0.30 1.19
C ILE A 326 -19.90 -1.53 0.30
N LEU A 327 -19.05 -1.71 -0.71
CA LEU A 327 -19.18 -2.83 -1.65
C LEU A 327 -18.75 -4.14 -0.96
N PRO A 328 -19.58 -5.21 -1.00
CA PRO A 328 -19.15 -6.54 -0.61
C PRO A 328 -18.00 -7.06 -1.49
N ILE A 329 -17.19 -7.95 -0.92
CA ILE A 329 -15.95 -8.45 -1.55
C ILE A 329 -16.23 -9.22 -2.85
N ASP A 330 -17.40 -9.86 -2.94
CA ASP A 330 -17.85 -10.57 -4.15
C ASP A 330 -18.45 -9.66 -5.24
N GLU A 331 -18.63 -8.36 -4.95
CA GLU A 331 -18.99 -7.34 -5.93
C GLU A 331 -17.78 -6.54 -6.42
N MET A 332 -16.78 -6.35 -5.55
CA MET A 332 -15.56 -5.60 -5.83
C MET A 332 -14.39 -6.22 -5.06
N LEU A 333 -13.74 -7.22 -5.67
CA LEU A 333 -12.55 -7.85 -5.09
C LEU A 333 -11.44 -6.78 -5.00
N PRO A 334 -10.80 -6.61 -3.82
CA PRO A 334 -9.98 -5.44 -3.55
C PRO A 334 -8.62 -5.51 -4.24
N ALA A 335 -7.89 -4.38 -4.24
CA ALA A 335 -6.51 -4.39 -4.70
C ALA A 335 -5.66 -5.24 -3.75
N VAL A 336 -4.67 -5.93 -4.32
CA VAL A 336 -3.62 -6.62 -3.57
C VAL A 336 -3.04 -5.69 -2.51
N ALA A 337 -2.97 -6.18 -1.29
CA ALA A 337 -2.53 -5.49 -0.08
C ALA A 337 -3.30 -4.19 0.27
N GLN A 338 -4.53 -4.00 -0.23
CA GLN A 338 -5.41 -2.93 0.25
C GLN A 338 -5.72 -3.10 1.74
N GLY A 339 -5.87 -1.98 2.46
CA GLY A 339 -6.08 -1.94 3.91
C GLY A 339 -4.79 -1.91 4.76
N ALA A 340 -3.72 -2.56 4.29
CA ALA A 340 -2.46 -2.68 5.01
C ALA A 340 -1.54 -1.45 4.85
N ILE A 341 -0.88 -1.06 5.95
CA ILE A 341 0.34 -0.26 5.94
C ILE A 341 1.53 -1.20 5.90
N GLY A 342 2.56 -0.85 5.13
CA GLY A 342 3.86 -1.48 5.14
C GLY A 342 4.93 -0.53 5.63
N ILE A 343 5.88 -1.06 6.37
CA ILE A 343 7.04 -0.32 6.84
C ILE A 343 8.29 -1.04 6.37
N ALA A 344 9.13 -0.33 5.62
CA ALA A 344 10.40 -0.82 5.12
C ALA A 344 11.58 -0.18 5.90
N CYS A 345 12.68 -0.92 5.99
CA CYS A 345 13.97 -0.44 6.50
C CYS A 345 15.10 -0.96 5.60
N ARG A 346 16.35 -0.55 5.86
CA ARG A 346 17.51 -1.18 5.23
C ARG A 346 17.65 -2.64 5.66
N ASP A 347 18.22 -3.47 4.80
CA ASP A 347 18.45 -4.90 5.07
C ASP A 347 19.55 -5.17 6.12
N ASN A 348 20.45 -4.20 6.32
CA ASN A 348 21.56 -4.24 7.26
C ASN A 348 21.34 -3.41 8.55
N ASP A 349 20.11 -2.94 8.79
CA ASP A 349 19.77 -2.09 9.95
C ASP A 349 19.00 -2.88 11.02
N ASP A 350 19.74 -3.69 11.77
CA ASP A 350 19.22 -4.48 12.90
C ASP A 350 18.47 -3.62 13.92
N LYS A 351 18.89 -2.35 14.11
CA LYS A 351 18.24 -1.42 15.06
C LYS A 351 16.81 -1.12 14.60
N MET A 352 16.61 -0.78 13.33
CA MET A 352 15.28 -0.56 12.78
C MET A 352 14.46 -1.85 12.68
N ALA A 353 15.08 -2.98 12.29
CA ALA A 353 14.40 -4.27 12.25
C ALA A 353 13.82 -4.67 13.63
N ASN A 354 14.58 -4.47 14.71
CA ASN A 354 14.12 -4.73 16.08
C ASN A 354 12.95 -3.81 16.50
N TYR A 355 12.98 -2.52 16.17
CA TYR A 355 11.84 -1.62 16.43
C TYR A 355 10.58 -1.99 15.65
N LEU A 356 10.73 -2.43 14.39
CA LEU A 356 9.62 -2.83 13.54
C LEU A 356 9.02 -4.20 13.91
N ALA A 357 9.78 -5.06 14.59
CA ALA A 357 9.31 -6.37 15.05
C ALA A 357 8.13 -6.27 16.04
N SER A 358 8.09 -5.25 16.92
CA SER A 358 6.96 -5.05 17.85
C SER A 358 5.70 -4.48 17.18
N LEU A 359 5.83 -3.94 15.96
CA LEU A 359 4.73 -3.35 15.19
C LEU A 359 4.11 -4.34 14.19
N ASN A 360 4.82 -5.42 13.84
CA ASN A 360 4.39 -6.36 12.81
C ASN A 360 3.19 -7.21 13.27
N HIS A 361 2.07 -7.04 12.57
CA HIS A 361 0.91 -7.91 12.68
C HIS A 361 1.05 -9.07 11.69
N GLU A 362 1.56 -10.19 12.18
CA GLU A 362 1.96 -11.32 11.33
C GLU A 362 0.82 -11.86 10.45
N GLU A 363 -0.42 -11.86 10.93
CA GLU A 363 -1.56 -12.24 10.09
C GLU A 363 -1.75 -11.31 8.88
N THR A 364 -1.50 -10.00 9.04
CA THR A 364 -1.47 -9.07 7.89
C THR A 364 -0.33 -9.43 6.95
N ARG A 365 0.88 -9.63 7.49
CA ARG A 365 2.09 -9.87 6.71
C ARG A 365 1.96 -11.13 5.85
N LEU A 366 1.44 -12.22 6.42
CA LEU A 366 1.18 -13.47 5.71
C LEU A 366 0.11 -13.32 4.61
N ALA A 367 -1.02 -12.67 4.88
CA ALA A 367 -2.04 -12.41 3.85
C ALA A 367 -1.50 -11.55 2.69
N VAL A 368 -0.77 -10.49 3.03
CA VAL A 368 -0.16 -9.58 2.05
C VAL A 368 0.93 -10.29 1.25
N ALA A 369 1.68 -11.24 1.84
CA ALA A 369 2.64 -12.07 1.13
C ALA A 369 1.98 -12.97 0.08
N CYS A 370 0.88 -13.67 0.43
CA CYS A 370 0.08 -14.46 -0.52
C CYS A 370 -0.39 -13.62 -1.72
N GLU A 371 -1.00 -12.46 -1.44
CA GLU A 371 -1.54 -11.56 -2.45
C GLU A 371 -0.45 -10.95 -3.34
N ARG A 372 0.73 -10.64 -2.78
CA ARG A 372 1.88 -10.13 -3.54
C ARG A 372 2.52 -11.20 -4.40
N ALA A 373 2.63 -12.44 -3.94
CA ALA A 373 3.18 -13.56 -4.71
C ALA A 373 2.29 -13.91 -5.92
N PHE A 374 0.97 -13.75 -5.78
CA PHE A 374 0.00 -13.79 -6.88
C PHE A 374 0.21 -12.64 -7.87
N LEU A 375 0.34 -11.39 -7.38
CA LEU A 375 0.55 -10.21 -8.23
C LEU A 375 1.88 -10.26 -9.00
N GLU A 376 2.96 -10.68 -8.32
CA GLU A 376 4.31 -10.87 -8.87
C GLU A 376 4.29 -11.85 -10.04
N THR A 377 3.60 -12.98 -9.88
CA THR A 377 3.46 -14.02 -10.91
C THR A 377 2.79 -13.50 -12.18
N LEU A 378 1.99 -12.44 -12.09
CA LEU A 378 1.26 -11.81 -13.20
C LEU A 378 1.99 -10.56 -13.80
N ASP A 379 3.22 -10.25 -13.36
CA ASP A 379 3.89 -8.93 -13.46
C ASP A 379 2.95 -7.74 -13.18
N GLY A 380 2.06 -7.94 -12.21
CA GLY A 380 0.98 -7.02 -11.87
C GLY A 380 1.47 -5.76 -11.16
N SER A 381 0.67 -4.70 -11.27
CA SER A 381 0.92 -3.41 -10.61
C SER A 381 -0.38 -2.66 -10.34
N CYS A 382 -0.30 -1.48 -9.71
CA CYS A 382 -1.44 -0.57 -9.55
C CYS A 382 -2.08 -0.11 -10.89
N ARG A 383 -1.43 -0.39 -12.02
CA ARG A 383 -1.91 -0.10 -13.39
C ARG A 383 -2.66 -1.27 -14.04
N THR A 384 -2.54 -2.50 -13.53
CA THR A 384 -3.17 -3.69 -14.15
C THR A 384 -4.57 -3.99 -13.59
N PRO A 385 -5.48 -4.58 -14.39
CA PRO A 385 -6.82 -5.02 -13.98
C PRO A 385 -6.79 -6.34 -13.16
N ILE A 386 -6.05 -6.33 -12.06
CA ILE A 386 -5.87 -7.49 -11.16
C ILE A 386 -6.43 -7.16 -9.77
N ALA A 387 -7.14 -8.12 -9.17
CA ALA A 387 -7.54 -8.07 -7.76
C ALA A 387 -7.13 -9.37 -7.05
N GLY A 388 -6.85 -9.28 -5.75
CA GLY A 388 -6.40 -10.41 -4.95
C GLY A 388 -6.61 -10.14 -3.46
N TYR A 389 -7.13 -11.13 -2.75
CA TYR A 389 -7.41 -11.06 -1.32
C TYR A 389 -7.21 -12.40 -0.64
N ALA A 390 -6.35 -12.42 0.38
CA ALA A 390 -6.16 -13.52 1.32
C ALA A 390 -6.71 -13.12 2.69
N ARG A 391 -7.40 -14.04 3.35
CA ARG A 391 -7.84 -13.91 4.75
C ARG A 391 -7.73 -15.23 5.49
N ARG A 392 -7.74 -15.18 6.82
CA ARG A 392 -7.98 -16.37 7.64
C ARG A 392 -9.47 -16.74 7.60
N ASP A 393 -9.80 -18.02 7.74
CA ASP A 393 -11.16 -18.49 8.05
C ASP A 393 -11.31 -18.99 9.49
N GLU A 394 -12.54 -19.38 9.85
CA GLU A 394 -12.91 -19.81 11.21
C GLU A 394 -12.19 -21.09 11.66
N ASN A 395 -11.63 -21.87 10.73
CA ASN A 395 -10.83 -23.07 11.03
C ASN A 395 -9.34 -22.74 11.18
N GLY A 396 -8.94 -21.50 10.91
CA GLY A 396 -7.56 -21.04 10.93
C GLY A 396 -6.84 -21.06 9.58
N ASP A 397 -7.47 -21.58 8.52
CA ASP A 397 -6.89 -21.73 7.17
C ASP A 397 -6.79 -20.40 6.41
N CYS A 398 -5.92 -20.34 5.42
CA CYS A 398 -5.93 -19.29 4.40
C CYS A 398 -7.02 -19.55 3.36
N ILE A 399 -7.86 -18.55 3.10
CA ILE A 399 -8.72 -18.46 1.93
C ILE A 399 -8.18 -17.35 1.03
N PHE A 400 -7.74 -17.71 -0.17
CA PHE A 400 -7.35 -16.77 -1.22
C PHE A 400 -8.42 -16.70 -2.32
N LYS A 401 -8.77 -15.48 -2.75
CA LYS A 401 -9.53 -15.17 -3.96
C LYS A 401 -8.69 -14.25 -4.84
N GLY A 402 -8.58 -14.56 -6.13
CA GLY A 402 -7.92 -13.71 -7.13
C GLY A 402 -8.76 -13.55 -8.39
N LEU A 403 -8.55 -12.47 -9.15
CA LEU A 403 -9.06 -12.34 -10.51
C LEU A 403 -8.14 -11.49 -11.39
N VAL A 404 -8.27 -11.73 -12.69
CA VAL A 404 -7.74 -10.87 -13.75
C VAL A 404 -8.86 -10.59 -14.76
N ALA A 405 -8.94 -9.36 -15.25
CA ALA A 405 -10.01 -8.92 -16.16
C ALA A 405 -9.46 -8.15 -17.36
N SER A 406 -10.18 -8.11 -18.48
CA SER A 406 -9.89 -7.13 -19.53
C SER A 406 -10.26 -5.72 -19.02
N PRO A 407 -9.48 -4.68 -19.36
CA PRO A 407 -9.80 -3.27 -19.06
C PRO A 407 -11.24 -2.83 -19.33
N ASP A 408 -11.89 -3.38 -20.36
CA ASP A 408 -13.30 -3.14 -20.72
C ASP A 408 -14.34 -3.89 -19.85
N GLY A 409 -13.92 -4.87 -19.04
CA GLY A 409 -14.79 -5.74 -18.23
C GLY A 409 -15.47 -6.90 -18.98
N THR A 410 -15.26 -7.08 -20.29
CA THR A 410 -15.94 -8.13 -21.06
C THR A 410 -15.44 -9.54 -20.75
N ARG A 411 -14.18 -9.70 -20.32
CA ARG A 411 -13.59 -10.96 -19.84
C ARG A 411 -13.16 -10.80 -18.38
N VAL A 412 -13.59 -11.72 -17.52
CA VAL A 412 -13.09 -11.83 -16.13
C VAL A 412 -12.79 -13.29 -15.83
N LEU A 413 -11.54 -13.58 -15.49
CA LEU A 413 -11.07 -14.89 -15.05
C LEU A 413 -10.86 -14.82 -13.53
N LYS A 414 -11.39 -15.80 -12.80
CA LYS A 414 -11.37 -15.84 -11.32
C LYS A 414 -10.71 -17.13 -10.85
N THR A 415 -9.99 -17.04 -9.74
CA THR A 415 -9.32 -18.17 -9.08
C THR A 415 -9.58 -18.12 -7.58
N SER A 416 -9.54 -19.28 -6.92
CA SER A 416 -9.56 -19.38 -5.47
C SER A 416 -8.71 -20.55 -4.99
N ARG A 417 -8.20 -20.45 -3.77
CA ARG A 417 -7.45 -21.51 -3.09
C ARG A 417 -7.79 -21.52 -1.60
N LYS A 418 -7.66 -22.68 -0.98
CA LYS A 418 -7.67 -22.89 0.47
C LYS A 418 -6.45 -23.74 0.85
N GLY A 419 -5.85 -23.46 2.00
CA GLY A 419 -4.73 -24.23 2.54
C GLY A 419 -4.17 -23.64 3.84
N PRO A 420 -3.07 -24.19 4.38
CA PRO A 420 -2.50 -23.75 5.65
C PRO A 420 -2.17 -22.25 5.68
N TYR A 421 -2.38 -21.63 6.83
CA TYR A 421 -2.01 -20.23 7.06
C TYR A 421 -0.54 -20.11 7.53
N ALA A 422 0.37 -20.59 6.69
CA ALA A 422 1.81 -20.59 6.90
C ALA A 422 2.52 -19.94 5.70
N PHE A 423 3.70 -19.33 5.92
CA PHE A 423 4.33 -18.45 4.94
C PHE A 423 4.60 -19.13 3.59
N ASP A 424 5.25 -20.29 3.60
CA ASP A 424 5.64 -20.98 2.36
C ASP A 424 4.42 -21.53 1.59
N ASP A 425 3.45 -22.12 2.30
CA ASP A 425 2.16 -22.54 1.73
C ASP A 425 1.43 -21.37 1.06
N MET A 426 1.37 -20.21 1.73
CA MET A 426 0.68 -19.02 1.24
C MET A 426 1.42 -18.37 0.06
N ILE A 427 2.75 -18.37 0.04
CA ILE A 427 3.55 -17.94 -1.11
C ILE A 427 3.33 -18.90 -2.31
N ALA A 428 3.34 -20.21 -2.07
CA ALA A 428 3.09 -21.22 -3.11
C ALA A 428 1.67 -21.11 -3.67
N MET A 429 0.68 -20.92 -2.80
CA MET A 429 -0.73 -20.74 -3.13
C MET A 429 -0.96 -19.52 -4.04
N GLY A 430 -0.36 -18.37 -3.71
CA GLY A 430 -0.41 -17.18 -4.56
C GLY A 430 0.22 -17.41 -5.93
N LYS A 431 1.40 -18.05 -5.98
CA LYS A 431 2.13 -18.36 -7.22
C LYS A 431 1.39 -19.36 -8.11
N ASP A 432 0.74 -20.36 -7.53
CA ASP A 432 -0.07 -21.33 -8.27
C ASP A 432 -1.33 -20.68 -8.88
N ALA A 433 -2.06 -19.90 -8.09
CA ALA A 433 -3.23 -19.16 -8.56
C ALA A 433 -2.89 -18.14 -9.67
N GLY A 434 -1.69 -17.55 -9.63
CA GLY A 434 -1.18 -16.68 -10.70
C GLY A 434 -0.90 -17.44 -12.00
N LYS A 435 -0.24 -18.60 -11.92
CA LYS A 435 0.05 -19.47 -13.07
C LYS A 435 -1.21 -19.99 -13.75
N GLU A 436 -2.22 -20.37 -12.96
CA GLU A 436 -3.54 -20.76 -13.47
C GLU A 436 -4.13 -19.64 -14.35
N LEU A 437 -4.20 -18.40 -13.83
CA LEU A 437 -4.77 -17.28 -14.59
C LEU A 437 -3.94 -16.93 -15.84
N LEU A 438 -2.61 -17.01 -15.81
CA LEU A 438 -1.78 -16.85 -17.01
C LEU A 438 -2.15 -17.87 -18.09
N SER A 439 -2.32 -19.14 -17.72
CA SER A 439 -2.67 -20.21 -18.67
C SER A 439 -4.05 -20.03 -19.32
N GLN A 440 -5.01 -19.43 -18.59
CA GLN A 440 -6.36 -19.14 -19.07
C GLN A 440 -6.48 -17.82 -19.84
N ALA A 441 -5.64 -16.84 -19.52
CA ALA A 441 -5.66 -15.52 -20.14
C ALA A 441 -5.32 -15.58 -21.64
N GLY A 442 -4.21 -16.25 -21.96
CA GLY A 442 -3.63 -16.33 -23.29
C GLY A 442 -2.92 -15.03 -23.74
N PRO A 443 -2.25 -15.05 -24.91
CA PRO A 443 -1.58 -13.87 -25.46
C PRO A 443 -2.54 -12.70 -25.67
N GLY A 444 -2.10 -11.48 -25.34
CA GLY A 444 -2.85 -10.24 -25.56
C GLY A 444 -4.11 -10.06 -24.72
N PHE A 445 -4.24 -10.75 -23.58
CA PHE A 445 -5.37 -10.57 -22.65
C PHE A 445 -5.49 -9.14 -22.10
N PHE A 446 -4.35 -8.47 -21.88
CA PHE A 446 -4.28 -7.13 -21.30
C PHE A 446 -4.35 -6.00 -22.34
N ASP A 447 -4.35 -6.32 -23.63
CA ASP A 447 -4.16 -5.37 -24.73
C ASP A 447 -5.49 -4.74 -25.24
N ARG A 448 -6.57 -4.80 -24.44
CA ARG A 448 -7.95 -4.49 -24.84
C ARG A 448 -8.76 -3.72 -23.79
#